data_AF-A0A9Q4GKD0-F1
#
_entry.id   AF-A0A9Q4GKD0-F1
#
_cell.length_a   1.000
_cell.length_b   1.000
_cell.length_c   1.000
_cell.angle_alpha   90.00
_cell.angle_beta   90.00
_cell.angle_gamma   90.00
#
_symmetry.space_group_name_H-M   'P 1'
#
loop_
_entity.id
_entity.type
_entity.pdbx_description
1 polymer ?
#
loop_
_entity_poly.entity_id
_entity_poly.type
_entity_poly.pdbx_seq_one_letter_code
_entity_poly.pdbx_strand_id
1 'polypeptide(L)'
;MTTPEEREDSVTAAYEHIRAVARKRGGRPPEAGRVTRGSARGPAPGGTQPRRIGRPTGPDGRALGRPDRTESVGSVLGDEIRRRGWGRPMAGGWVKANWELLVGERIARHSQVQMLKDKQLFITCDSTAWATNLRLMQRNILQVISQKVGPDVVAELKIFGPSQPSWRKGPLHVKGRGPRDTYG
;
A
#
# COMPACT_ATOMS: atom_id res chain seq x y z
N MET A 1 41.62 -1.14 34.96
CA MET A 1 41.26 -1.53 36.35
C MET A 1 40.94 -0.25 37.10
N THR A 2 39.67 0.14 37.12
CA THR A 2 39.17 1.33 37.85
C THR A 2 38.93 0.94 39.29
N THR A 3 39.52 1.68 40.23
CA THR A 3 39.42 1.48 41.68
C THR A 3 37.96 1.56 42.15
N PRO A 4 37.57 0.82 43.19
CA PRO A 4 36.19 0.79 43.68
C PRO A 4 35.68 2.15 44.20
N GLU A 5 36.58 3.05 44.59
CA GLU A 5 36.28 4.39 45.13
C GLU A 5 35.63 5.33 44.09
N GLU A 6 36.11 5.37 42.84
CA GLU A 6 35.56 6.24 41.78
C GLU A 6 34.11 5.85 41.37
N ARG A 7 33.71 4.60 41.61
CA ARG A 7 32.35 4.16 41.31
C ARG A 7 31.33 4.69 42.32
N GLU A 8 31.72 4.84 43.58
CA GLU A 8 30.83 5.36 44.63
C GLU A 8 30.52 6.86 44.44
N ASP A 9 31.50 7.62 43.95
CA ASP A 9 31.34 9.04 43.64
C ASP A 9 30.39 9.27 42.45
N SER A 10 30.46 8.44 41.41
CA SER A 10 29.58 8.57 40.24
C SER A 10 28.10 8.27 40.55
N VAL A 11 27.83 7.30 41.43
CA VAL A 11 26.47 6.97 41.87
C VAL A 11 25.90 8.08 42.76
N THR A 12 26.74 8.64 43.64
CA THR A 12 26.37 9.77 44.50
C THR A 12 26.06 11.02 43.68
N ALA A 13 26.91 11.35 42.71
CA ALA A 13 26.70 12.47 41.79
C ALA A 13 25.42 12.32 40.95
N ALA A 14 25.12 11.11 40.47
CA ALA A 14 23.87 10.83 39.75
C ALA A 14 22.63 11.04 40.64
N TYR A 15 22.69 10.63 41.91
CA TYR A 15 21.60 10.81 42.87
C TYR A 15 21.37 12.29 43.22
N GLU A 16 22.43 13.07 43.40
CA GLU A 16 22.34 14.51 43.64
C GLU A 16 21.69 15.24 42.46
N HIS A 17 22.05 14.87 41.23
CA HIS A 17 21.47 15.44 40.03
C HIS A 17 19.95 15.19 39.97
N ILE A 18 19.50 13.97 40.29
CA ILE A 18 18.07 13.62 40.34
C ILE A 18 17.34 14.44 41.41
N ARG A 19 17.95 14.65 42.59
CA ARG A 19 17.36 15.49 43.65
C ARG A 19 17.26 16.96 43.26
N ALA A 20 18.27 17.51 42.60
CA ALA A 20 18.28 18.89 42.14
C ALA A 20 17.17 19.15 41.10
N VAL A 21 16.97 18.21 40.17
CA VAL A 21 15.89 18.27 39.16
C VAL A 21 14.51 18.15 39.83
N ALA A 22 14.37 17.29 40.85
CA ALA A 22 13.11 17.15 41.59
C ALA A 22 12.72 18.43 42.35
N ARG A 23 13.68 19.09 43.01
CA ARG A 23 13.45 20.37 43.71
C ARG A 23 13.04 21.49 42.76
N LYS A 24 13.68 21.61 41.60
CA LYS A 24 13.31 22.61 40.57
C LYS A 24 11.92 22.41 39.99
N ARG A 25 11.38 21.18 40.04
CA ARG A 25 10.03 20.84 39.56
C ARG A 25 8.95 20.89 40.66
N GLY A 26 9.27 21.41 41.84
CA GLY A 26 8.32 21.49 42.97
C GLY A 26 7.96 20.14 43.59
N GLY A 27 8.70 19.07 43.27
CA GLY A 27 8.47 17.72 43.79
C GLY A 27 9.35 17.44 45.01
N ARG A 28 8.77 16.76 46.02
CA ARG A 28 9.52 16.29 47.19
C ARG A 28 10.51 15.18 46.75
N PRO A 29 11.83 15.32 47.00
CA PRO A 29 12.79 14.28 46.62
C PRO A 29 12.55 13.01 47.44
N PRO A 30 12.76 11.81 46.87
CA PRO A 30 12.71 10.56 47.62
C PRO A 30 13.83 10.56 48.66
N GLU A 31 13.44 10.32 49.91
CA GLU A 31 14.34 10.17 51.05
C GLU A 31 14.82 8.72 51.08
N ALA A 32 16.10 8.50 50.78
CA ALA A 32 16.74 7.21 50.95
C ALA A 32 16.97 7.00 52.46
N GLY A 33 16.14 6.17 53.09
CA GLY A 33 16.35 5.79 54.49
C GLY A 33 15.10 5.81 55.38
N ARG A 34 14.05 5.07 55.02
CA ARG A 34 13.11 4.58 56.04
C ARG A 34 12.40 3.31 55.59
N VAL A 35 13.03 2.17 55.85
CA VAL A 35 12.33 0.88 55.86
C VAL A 35 11.51 0.85 57.15
N THR A 36 10.29 1.39 57.13
CA THR A 36 9.34 1.22 58.23
C THR A 36 8.80 -0.20 58.17
N ARG A 37 9.41 -1.08 58.96
CA ARG A 37 8.89 -2.40 59.28
C ARG A 37 7.67 -2.21 60.20
N GLY A 38 6.49 -2.61 59.74
CA GLY A 38 5.31 -2.91 60.56
C GLY A 38 4.47 -1.71 61.04
N SER A 39 3.26 -1.59 60.49
CA SER A 39 2.08 -1.29 61.31
C SER A 39 0.85 -1.86 60.60
N ALA A 40 0.33 -2.96 61.14
CA ALA A 40 -1.00 -3.45 60.83
C ALA A 40 -2.00 -2.40 61.31
N ARG A 41 -2.55 -1.62 60.38
CA ARG A 41 -3.63 -0.68 60.65
C ARG A 41 -4.94 -1.33 60.19
N GLY A 42 -5.85 -1.53 61.14
CA GLY A 42 -7.17 -2.10 60.92
C GLY A 42 -8.01 -1.32 59.90
N PRO A 43 -9.09 -1.93 59.38
CA PRO A 43 -9.84 -1.39 58.26
C PRO A 43 -10.64 -0.14 58.67
N ALA A 44 -10.34 1.00 58.06
CA ALA A 44 -11.21 2.18 58.10
C ALA A 44 -12.34 2.01 57.07
N PRO A 45 -13.59 2.34 57.40
CA PRO A 45 -14.69 2.30 56.44
C PRO A 45 -14.73 3.60 55.63
N GLY A 46 -15.05 3.50 54.34
CA GLY A 46 -15.40 4.68 53.53
C GLY A 46 -14.24 5.25 52.72
N GLY A 47 -13.94 4.60 51.59
CA GLY A 47 -13.06 5.15 50.57
C GLY A 47 -13.13 4.28 49.33
N THR A 48 -14.11 4.56 48.45
CA THR A 48 -14.19 3.92 47.13
C THR A 48 -12.94 4.29 46.34
N GLN A 49 -11.93 3.43 46.36
CA GLN A 49 -10.79 3.58 45.47
C GLN A 49 -11.31 3.42 44.03
N PRO A 50 -11.01 4.36 43.12
CA PRO A 50 -11.40 4.21 41.73
C PRO A 50 -10.71 2.96 41.19
N ARG A 51 -11.53 2.00 40.73
CA ARG A 51 -11.04 0.78 40.09
C ARG A 51 -10.14 1.18 38.93
N ARG A 52 -8.83 1.04 39.11
CA ARG A 52 -7.87 1.16 38.01
C ARG A 52 -8.24 0.08 37.01
N ILE A 53 -8.82 0.50 35.89
CA ILE A 53 -9.09 -0.34 34.73
C ILE A 53 -7.76 -1.04 34.41
N GLY A 54 -7.72 -2.36 34.57
CA GLY A 54 -6.54 -3.16 34.30
C GLY A 54 -6.08 -2.94 32.86
N ARG A 55 -4.77 -2.99 32.64
CA ARG A 55 -4.22 -3.01 31.27
C ARG A 55 -4.93 -4.13 30.50
N PRO A 56 -5.38 -3.91 29.26
CA PRO A 56 -6.10 -4.94 28.52
C PRO A 56 -5.19 -6.16 28.35
N THR A 57 -5.74 -7.29 28.74
CA THR A 57 -5.05 -8.56 28.94
C THR A 57 -5.77 -9.58 28.07
N GLY A 58 -5.04 -10.45 27.39
CA GLY A 58 -5.64 -11.49 26.56
C GLY A 58 -6.42 -12.52 27.39
N PRO A 59 -7.14 -13.46 26.76
CA PRO A 59 -7.86 -14.53 27.44
C PRO A 59 -7.01 -15.31 28.46
N ASP A 60 -5.69 -15.37 28.25
CA ASP A 60 -4.72 -16.08 29.08
C ASP A 60 -4.11 -15.25 30.23
N GLY A 61 -4.63 -14.04 30.52
CA GLY A 61 -4.11 -13.24 31.64
C GLY A 61 -2.75 -12.56 31.37
N ARG A 62 -2.21 -12.66 30.15
CA ARG A 62 -0.98 -11.97 29.71
C ARG A 62 -1.29 -10.60 29.12
N ALA A 63 -0.43 -9.62 29.41
CA ALA A 63 -0.52 -8.29 28.80
C ALA A 63 -0.47 -8.42 27.28
N LEU A 64 -1.40 -7.76 26.57
CA LEU A 64 -1.36 -7.68 25.11
C LEU A 64 0.01 -7.13 24.68
N GLY A 65 0.71 -7.88 23.82
CA GLY A 65 1.93 -7.40 23.18
C GLY A 65 1.66 -6.07 22.50
N ARG A 66 2.64 -5.16 22.50
CA ARG A 66 2.53 -3.94 21.68
C ARG A 66 2.25 -4.39 20.24
N PRO A 67 1.21 -3.88 19.56
CA PRO A 67 1.04 -4.16 18.15
C PRO A 67 2.32 -3.74 17.46
N ASP A 68 2.91 -4.67 16.70
CA ASP A 68 4.11 -4.39 15.94
C ASP A 68 3.78 -3.26 14.97
N ARG A 69 4.33 -2.07 15.25
CA ARG A 69 4.09 -0.85 14.47
C ARG A 69 4.94 -0.79 13.20
N THR A 70 5.59 -1.90 12.86
CA THR A 70 6.39 -2.01 11.66
C THR A 70 5.44 -1.98 10.47
N GLU A 71 5.49 -0.89 9.71
CA GLU A 71 4.76 -0.80 8.45
C GLU A 71 5.23 -1.93 7.53
N SER A 72 4.28 -2.62 6.90
CA SER A 72 4.62 -3.68 5.97
C SER A 72 5.47 -3.10 4.82
N VAL A 73 6.44 -3.87 4.34
CA VAL A 73 7.24 -3.48 3.18
C VAL A 73 6.33 -3.14 1.97
N GLY A 74 5.21 -3.85 1.83
CA GLY A 74 4.19 -3.57 0.81
C GLY A 74 3.48 -2.23 0.98
N SER A 75 3.18 -1.78 2.20
CA SER A 75 2.55 -0.47 2.44
C SER A 75 3.49 0.68 2.14
N VAL A 76 4.76 0.57 2.56
CA VAL A 76 5.79 1.59 2.28
C VAL A 76 6.08 1.69 0.78
N LEU A 77 6.25 0.55 0.10
CA LEU A 77 6.42 0.50 -1.36
C LEU A 77 5.19 1.03 -2.09
N GLY A 78 3.99 0.65 -1.66
CA GLY A 78 2.74 1.14 -2.23
C GLY A 78 2.60 2.66 -2.14
N ASP A 79 2.97 3.24 -1.00
CA ASP A 79 2.97 4.68 -0.81
C ASP A 79 4.04 5.38 -1.66
N GLU A 80 5.20 4.77 -1.85
CA GLU A 80 6.25 5.32 -2.71
C GLU A 80 5.88 5.27 -4.20
N ILE A 81 5.27 4.17 -4.66
CA ILE A 81 4.73 4.01 -6.02
C ILE A 81 3.65 5.06 -6.27
N ARG A 82 2.80 5.32 -5.29
CA ARG A 82 1.75 6.36 -5.37
C ARG A 82 2.35 7.76 -5.39
N ARG A 83 3.32 8.05 -4.49
CA ARG A 83 4.04 9.34 -4.42
C ARG A 83 4.77 9.70 -5.71
N ARG A 84 5.38 8.71 -6.38
CA ARG A 84 6.15 8.91 -7.62
C ARG A 84 5.31 8.81 -8.90
N GLY A 85 4.02 8.50 -8.79
CA GLY A 85 3.14 8.32 -9.95
C GLY A 85 3.48 7.09 -10.82
N TRP A 86 4.32 6.18 -10.30
CA TRP A 86 4.78 4.98 -11.02
C TRP A 86 3.69 3.92 -11.19
N GLY A 87 2.56 4.08 -10.50
CA GLY A 87 1.41 3.18 -10.65
C GLY A 87 0.94 3.03 -12.10
N ARG A 88 1.01 4.08 -12.92
CA ARG A 88 0.58 4.05 -14.33
C ARG A 88 1.53 3.25 -15.25
N PRO A 89 2.84 3.55 -15.32
CA PRO A 89 3.75 2.76 -16.16
C PRO A 89 3.86 1.31 -15.68
N MET A 90 3.84 1.07 -14.36
CA MET A 90 3.88 -0.28 -13.79
C MET A 90 2.61 -1.08 -14.13
N ALA A 91 1.44 -0.44 -14.08
CA ALA A 91 0.18 -1.04 -14.49
C ALA A 91 0.17 -1.47 -15.96
N GLY A 92 0.65 -0.60 -16.85
CA GLY A 92 0.79 -0.93 -18.26
C GLY A 92 1.67 -2.16 -18.48
N GLY A 93 2.80 -2.23 -17.75
CA GLY A 93 3.70 -3.39 -17.76
C GLY A 93 3.04 -4.66 -17.25
N TRP A 94 2.30 -4.59 -16.14
CA TRP A 94 1.58 -5.73 -15.58
C TRP A 94 0.49 -6.24 -16.54
N VAL A 95 -0.33 -5.34 -17.11
CA VAL A 95 -1.38 -5.70 -18.07
C VAL A 95 -0.77 -6.35 -19.31
N LYS A 96 0.35 -5.81 -19.81
CA LYS A 96 1.06 -6.40 -20.96
C LYS A 96 1.60 -7.79 -20.65
N ALA A 97 2.18 -8.00 -19.46
CA ALA A 97 2.71 -9.30 -19.04
C ALA A 97 1.62 -10.34 -18.78
N ASN A 98 0.44 -9.91 -18.32
CA ASN A 98 -0.67 -10.79 -17.96
C ASN A 98 -1.80 -10.76 -19.00
N TRP A 99 -1.54 -10.27 -20.21
CA TRP A 99 -2.59 -10.10 -21.22
C TRP A 99 -3.28 -11.43 -21.54
N GLU A 100 -2.50 -12.50 -21.71
CA GLU A 100 -3.02 -13.84 -21.93
C GLU A 100 -3.92 -14.35 -20.82
N LEU A 101 -3.59 -14.06 -19.55
CA LEU A 101 -4.43 -14.43 -18.41
C LEU A 101 -5.75 -13.64 -18.39
N LEU A 102 -5.75 -12.40 -18.88
CA LEU A 102 -6.91 -11.52 -18.88
C LEU A 102 -7.92 -11.87 -19.98
N VAL A 103 -7.44 -12.17 -21.19
CA VAL A 103 -8.32 -12.39 -22.37
C VAL A 103 -8.35 -13.85 -22.85
N GLY A 104 -7.44 -14.69 -22.36
CA GLY A 104 -7.25 -16.07 -22.81
C GLY A 104 -6.31 -16.19 -24.01
N GLU A 105 -5.74 -17.38 -24.16
CA GLU A 105 -4.72 -17.72 -25.18
C GLU A 105 -5.16 -17.32 -26.60
N ARG A 106 -6.36 -17.72 -27.02
CA ARG A 106 -6.84 -17.49 -28.40
C ARG A 106 -6.87 -16.00 -28.76
N ILE A 107 -7.33 -15.15 -27.86
CA ILE A 107 -7.43 -13.71 -28.12
C ILE A 107 -6.05 -13.06 -28.01
N ALA A 108 -5.22 -13.49 -27.05
CA ALA A 108 -3.86 -12.97 -26.88
C ALA A 108 -2.94 -13.26 -28.07
N ARG A 109 -3.13 -14.39 -28.77
CA ARG A 109 -2.37 -14.67 -30.01
C ARG A 109 -2.65 -13.69 -31.14
N HIS A 110 -3.85 -13.12 -31.17
CA HIS A 110 -4.36 -12.24 -32.24
C HIS A 110 -4.45 -10.76 -31.80
N SER A 111 -3.99 -10.43 -30.59
CA SER A 111 -4.06 -9.07 -30.05
C SER A 111 -2.86 -8.73 -29.20
N GLN A 112 -2.36 -7.50 -29.34
CA GLN A 112 -1.19 -7.03 -28.63
C GLN A 112 -1.46 -5.68 -27.98
N VAL A 113 -1.09 -5.56 -26.71
CA VAL A 113 -1.10 -4.30 -25.96
C VAL A 113 0.11 -3.48 -26.37
N GLN A 114 -0.13 -2.32 -26.99
CA GLN A 114 0.94 -1.41 -27.38
C GLN A 114 1.38 -0.52 -26.22
N MET A 115 0.44 0.22 -25.65
CA MET A 115 0.74 1.21 -24.63
C MET A 115 -0.48 1.55 -23.76
N LEU A 116 -0.22 2.13 -22.60
CA LEU A 116 -1.21 2.72 -21.72
C LEU A 116 -0.93 4.23 -21.63
N LYS A 117 -1.89 5.05 -22.04
CA LYS A 117 -1.78 6.52 -22.00
C LYS A 117 -3.11 7.14 -21.63
N ASP A 118 -3.11 8.15 -20.76
CA ASP A 118 -4.32 8.88 -20.34
C ASP A 118 -5.46 7.98 -19.84
N LYS A 119 -5.10 6.91 -19.11
CA LYS A 119 -6.02 5.84 -18.65
C LYS A 119 -6.66 5.04 -19.80
N GLN A 120 -6.17 5.16 -21.02
CA GLN A 120 -6.61 4.42 -22.19
C GLN A 120 -5.58 3.36 -22.57
N LEU A 121 -6.04 2.10 -22.67
CA LEU A 121 -5.21 0.98 -23.09
C LEU A 121 -5.31 0.81 -24.61
N PHE A 122 -4.20 0.96 -25.32
CA PHE A 122 -4.11 0.86 -26.77
C PHE A 122 -3.77 -0.59 -27.15
N ILE A 123 -4.66 -1.22 -27.91
CA ILE A 123 -4.55 -2.62 -28.33
C ILE A 123 -4.65 -2.69 -29.85
N THR A 124 -3.71 -3.38 -30.49
CA THR A 124 -3.77 -3.72 -31.91
C THR A 124 -4.14 -5.17 -32.12
N CYS A 125 -5.02 -5.42 -33.08
CA CYS A 125 -5.45 -6.75 -33.51
C CYS A 125 -5.05 -7.00 -34.95
N ASP A 126 -4.81 -8.25 -35.29
CA ASP A 126 -4.48 -8.70 -36.64
C ASP A 126 -5.70 -8.83 -37.56
N SER A 127 -6.89 -9.07 -36.99
CA SER A 127 -8.15 -9.22 -37.70
C SER A 127 -9.26 -8.31 -37.15
N THR A 128 -10.14 -7.88 -38.05
CA THR A 128 -11.37 -7.14 -37.76
C THR A 128 -12.35 -7.95 -36.91
N ALA A 129 -12.47 -9.26 -37.16
CA ALA A 129 -13.30 -10.15 -36.34
C ALA A 129 -12.80 -10.22 -34.89
N TRP A 130 -11.49 -10.38 -34.68
CA TRP A 130 -10.89 -10.42 -33.34
C TRP A 130 -11.02 -9.08 -32.60
N ALA A 131 -10.82 -7.96 -33.31
CA ALA A 131 -11.05 -6.63 -32.76
C ALA A 131 -12.50 -6.46 -32.27
N THR A 132 -13.47 -6.96 -33.04
CA THR A 132 -14.89 -6.91 -32.66
C THR A 132 -15.17 -7.77 -31.43
N ASN A 133 -14.61 -8.98 -31.35
CA ASN A 133 -14.74 -9.83 -30.18
C ASN A 133 -14.20 -9.15 -28.90
N LEU A 134 -13.03 -8.52 -29.00
CA LEU A 134 -12.46 -7.73 -27.90
C LEU A 134 -13.35 -6.55 -27.47
N ARG A 135 -14.00 -5.87 -28.42
CA ARG A 135 -14.95 -4.79 -28.10
C ARG A 135 -16.16 -5.30 -27.32
N LEU A 136 -16.67 -6.48 -27.65
CA LEU A 136 -17.77 -7.12 -26.91
C LEU A 136 -17.35 -7.46 -25.47
N MET A 137 -16.10 -7.90 -25.27
CA MET A 137 -15.56 -8.27 -23.96
C MET A 137 -14.99 -7.09 -23.16
N GLN A 138 -14.96 -5.88 -23.71
CA GLN A 138 -14.28 -4.72 -23.15
C GLN A 138 -14.66 -4.43 -21.68
N ARG A 139 -15.96 -4.49 -21.36
CA ARG A 139 -16.45 -4.21 -20.00
C ARG A 139 -15.90 -5.23 -18.99
N ASN A 140 -15.87 -6.51 -19.35
CA ASN A 140 -15.35 -7.56 -18.49
C ASN A 140 -13.83 -7.38 -18.26
N ILE A 141 -13.08 -7.08 -19.32
CA ILE A 141 -11.63 -6.84 -19.23
C ILE A 141 -11.32 -5.66 -18.30
N LEU A 142 -12.03 -4.53 -18.45
CA LEU A 142 -11.87 -3.37 -17.56
C LEU A 142 -12.16 -3.72 -16.10
N GLN A 143 -13.18 -4.54 -15.85
CA GLN A 143 -13.53 -4.97 -14.50
C GLN A 143 -12.41 -5.83 -13.88
N VAL A 144 -11.87 -6.79 -14.61
CA VAL A 144 -10.76 -7.64 -14.10
C VAL A 144 -9.50 -6.81 -13.87
N ILE A 145 -9.16 -5.89 -14.78
CA ILE A 145 -8.00 -5.01 -14.64
C ILE A 145 -8.15 -4.11 -13.40
N SER A 146 -9.32 -3.49 -13.20
CA SER A 146 -9.55 -2.62 -12.05
C SER A 146 -9.49 -3.37 -10.70
N GLN A 147 -9.91 -4.63 -10.67
CA GLN A 147 -9.79 -5.48 -9.46
C GLN A 147 -8.33 -5.82 -9.12
N LYS A 148 -7.47 -6.01 -10.11
CA LYS A 148 -6.08 -6.47 -9.90
C LYS A 148 -5.09 -5.32 -9.72
N VAL A 149 -5.24 -4.26 -10.51
CA VAL A 149 -4.28 -3.14 -10.57
C VAL A 149 -4.75 -1.94 -9.74
N GLY A 150 -6.03 -1.91 -9.41
CA GLY A 150 -6.66 -0.86 -8.63
C GLY A 150 -7.61 0.00 -9.46
N PRO A 151 -8.53 0.71 -8.78
CA PRO A 151 -9.48 1.59 -9.43
C PRO A 151 -8.74 2.74 -10.12
N ASP A 152 -9.28 3.16 -11.28
CA ASP A 152 -8.90 4.41 -11.98
C ASP A 152 -7.55 4.40 -12.74
N VAL A 153 -6.92 3.24 -12.89
CA VAL A 153 -5.67 3.07 -13.66
C VAL A 153 -5.93 2.93 -15.17
N VAL A 154 -6.96 2.16 -15.53
CA VAL A 154 -7.44 1.97 -16.90
C VAL A 154 -8.93 2.27 -16.92
N ALA A 155 -9.32 3.29 -17.66
CA ALA A 155 -10.70 3.75 -17.81
C ALA A 155 -11.33 3.29 -19.13
N GLU A 156 -10.53 3.15 -20.19
CA GLU A 156 -11.04 2.84 -21.54
C GLU A 156 -10.07 1.93 -22.31
N LEU A 157 -10.61 1.10 -23.21
CA LEU A 157 -9.82 0.36 -24.19
C LEU A 157 -9.99 0.99 -25.57
N LYS A 158 -8.87 1.28 -26.24
CA LYS A 158 -8.82 1.68 -27.65
C LYS A 158 -8.32 0.50 -28.47
N ILE A 159 -9.25 -0.14 -29.18
CA ILE A 159 -8.99 -1.36 -29.96
C ILE A 159 -8.90 -0.99 -31.44
N PHE A 160 -7.73 -1.19 -32.02
CA PHE A 160 -7.42 -0.97 -33.42
C PHE A 160 -7.40 -2.31 -34.15
N GLY A 161 -8.14 -2.41 -35.25
CA GLY A 161 -8.04 -3.53 -36.16
C GLY A 161 -6.82 -3.40 -37.09
N PRO A 162 -6.63 -4.35 -38.02
CA PRO A 162 -5.61 -4.23 -39.04
C PRO A 162 -5.82 -2.94 -39.86
N SER A 163 -4.73 -2.31 -40.29
CA SER A 163 -4.81 -1.13 -41.15
C SER A 163 -5.54 -1.49 -42.43
N GLN A 164 -6.62 -0.77 -42.74
CA GLN A 164 -7.34 -0.99 -43.99
C GLN A 164 -6.43 -0.66 -45.18
N PRO A 165 -6.41 -1.51 -46.22
CA PRO A 165 -5.67 -1.20 -47.43
C PRO A 165 -6.25 0.08 -48.06
N SER A 166 -5.37 0.98 -48.47
CA SER A 166 -5.76 2.15 -49.24
C SER A 166 -5.53 1.86 -50.74
N TRP A 167 -6.60 1.89 -51.53
CA TRP A 167 -6.50 1.76 -53.00
C TRP A 167 -6.22 3.10 -53.69
N ARG A 168 -6.01 4.17 -52.90
CA ARG A 168 -5.63 5.49 -53.38
C ARG A 168 -4.17 5.46 -53.82
N LYS A 169 -3.93 5.49 -55.13
CA LYS A 169 -2.60 5.55 -55.71
C LYS A 169 -2.45 6.80 -56.57
N GLY A 170 -1.49 7.66 -56.22
CA GLY A 170 -1.07 8.81 -57.02
C GLY A 170 -2.04 10.02 -57.01
N PRO A 171 -1.59 11.16 -57.58
CA PRO A 171 -2.35 12.42 -57.60
C PRO A 171 -3.57 12.42 -58.54
N LEU A 172 -3.62 11.52 -59.53
CA LEU A 172 -4.71 11.43 -60.53
C LEU A 172 -5.81 10.41 -60.14
N HIS A 173 -5.99 10.14 -58.84
CA HIS A 173 -6.92 9.12 -58.39
C HIS A 173 -8.40 9.53 -58.56
N VAL A 174 -9.13 8.80 -59.38
CA VAL A 174 -10.59 8.93 -59.54
C VAL A 174 -11.32 8.19 -58.41
N LYS A 175 -12.32 8.84 -57.80
CA LYS A 175 -13.12 8.26 -56.71
C LYS A 175 -14.02 7.14 -57.27
N GLY A 176 -13.56 5.90 -57.21
CA GLY A 176 -14.35 4.70 -57.56
C GLY A 176 -15.45 4.38 -56.52
N ARG A 177 -16.13 3.23 -56.68
CA ARG A 177 -17.29 2.78 -55.86
C ARG A 177 -16.97 2.43 -54.38
N GLY A 178 -15.82 2.84 -53.86
CA GLY A 178 -15.37 2.55 -52.51
C GLY A 178 -14.96 1.08 -52.29
N PRO A 179 -14.42 0.75 -51.12
CA PRO A 179 -14.14 -0.63 -50.73
C PRO A 179 -15.45 -1.42 -50.66
N ARG A 180 -15.51 -2.56 -51.34
CA ARG A 180 -16.60 -3.55 -51.18
C ARG A 180 -16.27 -4.42 -49.97
N ASP A 181 -17.28 -4.96 -49.30
CA ASP A 181 -17.28 -5.60 -47.96
C ASP A 181 -16.39 -6.85 -47.79
N THR A 182 -15.12 -6.79 -48.21
CA THR A 182 -14.22 -7.94 -48.37
C THR A 182 -13.27 -8.14 -47.18
N TYR A 183 -13.51 -7.47 -46.05
CA TYR A 183 -12.65 -7.60 -44.87
C TYR A 183 -13.51 -7.91 -43.64
N GLY A 184 -13.87 -9.19 -43.53
CA GLY A 184 -14.35 -9.82 -42.30
C GLY A 184 -13.18 -10.14 -41.37
#